data_AF-A0A1X7TF42-F1
#
_entry.id   AF-A0A1X7TF42-F1
#
_cell.length_a   1.000
_cell.length_b   1.000
_cell.length_c   1.000
_cell.angle_alpha   90.00
_cell.angle_beta   90.00
_cell.angle_gamma   90.00
#
_symmetry.space_group_name_H-M   'P 1'
#
loop_
_entity.id
_entity.type
_entity.pdbx_description
1 polymer ?
#
loop_
_entity_poly.entity_id
_entity_poly.type
_entity_poly.pdbx_seq_one_letter_code
_entity_poly.pdbx_strand_id
1 'polypeptide(L)'
;MLTRNTDVTVGLVNGAIGTAIGIYATHISIKFGHIDGLSLDTAIIDLSIDVFGGGMAYDALSHVRTLDGLHLVSFDLHGVKVSKP
;
A
#
# COMPACT_ATOMS: atom_id res chain seq x y z
N MET A 1 2.26 -17.24 6.55
CA MET A 1 1.27 -16.55 5.71
C MET A 1 0.14 -16.09 6.61
N LEU A 2 -0.22 -14.80 6.58
CA LEU A 2 -1.36 -14.27 7.33
C LEU A 2 -2.65 -14.85 6.77
N THR A 3 -3.52 -15.35 7.65
CA THR A 3 -4.84 -15.88 7.29
C THR A 3 -5.96 -14.91 7.67
N ARG A 4 -5.60 -13.77 8.28
CA ARG A 4 -6.50 -12.68 8.67
C ARG A 4 -5.85 -11.33 8.39
N ASN A 5 -6.64 -10.38 7.86
CA ASN A 5 -6.23 -8.99 7.68
C ASN A 5 -5.92 -8.40 9.05
N THR A 6 -4.70 -7.87 9.20
CA THR A 6 -4.23 -7.31 10.48
C THR A 6 -4.10 -5.80 10.37
N ASP A 7 -3.44 -5.34 9.31
CA ASP A 7 -3.30 -3.92 9.03
C ASP A 7 -3.18 -3.73 7.51
N VAL A 8 -4.32 -3.40 6.89
CA VAL A 8 -4.42 -3.23 5.44
C VAL A 8 -3.64 -2.00 4.98
N THR A 9 -3.45 -1.01 5.86
CA THR A 9 -2.80 0.26 5.51
C THR A 9 -1.31 0.11 5.24
N VAL A 10 -0.68 -0.90 5.86
CA VAL A 10 0.72 -1.26 5.64
C VAL A 10 0.88 -2.54 4.81
N GLY A 11 -0.17 -3.01 4.13
CA GLY A 11 -0.12 -4.18 3.25
C GLY A 11 -0.15 -5.54 3.97
N LEU A 12 -0.50 -5.59 5.26
CA LEU A 12 -0.61 -6.82 6.05
C LEU A 12 -2.00 -7.46 5.88
N VAL A 13 -2.23 -7.93 4.67
CA VAL A 13 -3.49 -8.54 4.22
C VAL A 13 -3.43 -10.07 4.27
N ASN A 14 -4.60 -10.71 4.13
CA ASN A 14 -4.73 -12.14 3.90
C ASN A 14 -3.83 -12.58 2.77
N GLY A 15 -2.92 -13.50 3.07
CA GLY A 15 -1.93 -13.99 2.14
C GLY A 15 -0.58 -13.29 2.20
N ALA A 16 -0.41 -12.22 2.98
CA ALA A 16 0.90 -11.64 3.25
C ALA A 16 1.81 -12.69 3.91
N ILE A 17 3.00 -12.89 3.35
CA ILE A 17 3.99 -13.84 3.83
C ILE A 17 5.12 -13.04 4.50
N GLY A 18 5.43 -13.37 5.75
CA GLY A 18 6.52 -12.78 6.50
C GLY A 18 7.37 -13.86 7.17
N THR A 19 8.60 -13.52 7.53
CA THR A 19 9.55 -14.40 8.21
C THR A 19 9.52 -14.13 9.71
N ALA A 20 9.36 -15.17 10.54
CA ALA A 20 9.46 -15.02 11.99
C ALA A 20 10.91 -14.69 12.36
N ILE A 21 11.11 -13.54 13.01
CA ILE A 21 12.44 -13.07 13.45
C ILE A 21 12.67 -13.30 14.94
N GLY A 22 11.62 -13.57 15.72
CA GLY A 22 11.73 -13.88 17.13
C GLY A 22 10.41 -14.38 17.71
N ILE A 23 10.50 -15.36 18.61
CA ILE A 23 9.36 -15.94 19.32
C ILE A 23 9.60 -15.72 20.81
N TYR A 24 8.68 -15.02 21.46
CA TYR A 24 8.74 -14.69 22.87
C TYR A 24 7.49 -15.22 23.57
N ALA A 25 7.52 -15.29 24.91
CA ALA A 25 6.43 -15.86 25.69
C ALA A 25 5.07 -15.15 25.47
N THR A 26 5.09 -13.86 25.13
CA THR A 26 3.89 -13.03 24.99
C THR A 26 3.60 -12.58 23.56
N HIS A 27 4.57 -12.64 22.64
CA HIS A 27 4.38 -12.20 21.26
C HIS A 27 5.38 -12.84 20.28
N ILE A 28 5.05 -12.80 18.99
CA ILE A 28 5.93 -13.21 17.88
C ILE A 28 6.25 -11.97 17.06
N SER A 29 7.54 -11.74 16.78
CA SER A 29 7.99 -10.69 15.87
C SER A 29 8.11 -11.26 14.46
N ILE A 30 7.44 -10.64 13.49
CA ILE A 30 7.42 -11.06 12.08
C ILE A 30 7.92 -9.90 11.23
N LYS A 31 8.88 -10.16 10.35
CA LYS A 31 9.30 -9.21 9.32
C LYS A 31 8.53 -9.50 8.03
N PHE A 32 7.73 -8.53 7.60
CA PHE A 32 7.03 -8.57 6.31
C PHE A 32 7.86 -7.85 5.25
N GLY A 33 7.93 -8.42 4.04
CA GLY A 33 8.54 -7.74 2.89
C GLY A 33 7.66 -6.58 2.44
N HIS A 34 8.29 -5.45 2.10
CA HIS A 34 7.68 -4.25 1.53
C HIS A 34 6.83 -4.61 0.28
N ILE A 35 5.66 -3.96 0.10
CA ILE A 35 4.69 -4.26 -0.97
C ILE A 35 5.06 -3.62 -2.33
N ASP A 36 6.34 -3.57 -2.66
CA ASP A 36 6.83 -3.23 -3.99
C ASP A 36 6.32 -4.30 -4.97
N GLY A 37 5.50 -3.92 -5.95
CA GLY A 37 5.19 -4.79 -7.10
C GLY A 37 3.86 -5.56 -7.07
N LEU A 38 2.88 -5.14 -6.26
CA LEU A 38 1.51 -5.67 -6.37
C LEU A 38 0.78 -5.09 -7.58
N SER A 39 0.52 -5.90 -8.60
CA SER A 39 -0.27 -5.46 -9.76
C SER A 39 -1.77 -5.71 -9.53
N LEU A 40 -2.56 -4.65 -9.46
CA LEU A 40 -3.99 -4.64 -9.17
C LEU A 40 -4.83 -4.50 -10.45
N ASP A 41 -5.89 -5.31 -10.53
CA ASP A 41 -6.87 -5.26 -11.62
C ASP A 41 -7.82 -4.07 -11.47
N THR A 42 -8.10 -3.68 -10.23
CA THR A 42 -8.97 -2.54 -9.90
C THR A 42 -8.51 -1.94 -8.57
N ALA A 43 -8.52 -0.61 -8.46
CA ALA A 43 -8.28 0.10 -7.21
C ALA A 43 -9.10 1.40 -7.15
N ILE A 44 -9.53 1.74 -5.93
CA ILE A 44 -10.11 3.05 -5.61
C ILE A 44 -9.06 3.83 -4.86
N ILE A 45 -8.65 4.99 -5.38
CA ILE A 45 -7.54 5.80 -4.82
C ILE A 45 -8.05 7.22 -4.55
N ASP A 46 -7.96 7.65 -3.29
CA ASP A 46 -8.27 9.04 -2.91
C ASP A 46 -7.04 9.93 -3.15
N LEU A 47 -7.15 10.86 -4.10
CA LEU A 47 -6.10 11.79 -4.47
C LEU A 47 -6.38 13.23 -3.99
N SER A 48 -7.05 13.36 -2.84
CA SER A 48 -7.21 14.66 -2.20
C SER A 48 -5.89 15.21 -1.64
N ILE A 49 -5.87 16.51 -1.37
CA ILE A 49 -4.68 17.19 -0.84
C ILE A 49 -4.22 16.57 0.48
N ASP A 50 -2.91 16.50 0.68
CA ASP A 50 -2.26 16.03 1.91
C ASP A 50 -2.48 14.55 2.29
N VAL A 51 -3.14 13.74 1.46
CA VAL A 51 -3.23 12.27 1.64
C VAL A 51 -1.89 11.59 1.34
N PHE A 52 -1.21 12.03 0.28
CA PHE A 52 0.05 11.45 -0.17
C PHE A 52 1.24 12.40 0.04
N GLY A 53 2.33 11.83 0.53
CA GLY A 53 3.66 12.44 0.54
C GLY A 53 4.32 12.39 -0.84
N GLY A 54 5.51 12.99 -0.95
CA GLY A 54 6.23 13.05 -2.22
C GLY A 54 6.45 11.67 -2.84
N GLY A 55 6.02 11.47 -4.08
CA GLY A 55 6.18 10.22 -4.83
C GLY A 55 5.15 9.12 -4.51
N MET A 56 4.41 9.21 -3.39
CA MET A 56 3.49 8.14 -2.97
C MET A 56 2.25 8.01 -3.84
N ALA A 57 1.76 9.13 -4.40
CA ALA A 57 0.64 9.11 -5.34
C ALA A 57 1.00 8.35 -6.63
N TYR A 58 2.23 8.55 -7.12
CA TYR A 58 2.73 7.81 -8.29
C TYR A 58 2.87 6.33 -7.98
N ASP A 59 3.43 5.99 -6.82
CA ASP A 59 3.59 4.61 -6.38
C ASP A 59 2.23 3.89 -6.33
N ALA A 60 1.24 4.46 -5.64
CA ALA A 60 -0.12 3.91 -5.56
C ALA A 60 -0.78 3.73 -6.94
N LEU A 61 -0.63 4.70 -7.84
CA LEU A 61 -1.19 4.64 -9.19
C LEU A 61 -0.50 3.60 -10.08
N SER A 62 0.82 3.41 -9.91
CA SER A 62 1.62 2.51 -10.74
C SER A 62 1.28 1.02 -10.54
N HIS A 63 0.58 0.72 -9.45
CA HIS A 63 0.12 -0.63 -9.14
C HIS A 63 -1.16 -1.02 -9.90
N VAL A 64 -1.93 -0.11 -10.51
CA VAL A 64 -3.17 -0.45 -11.24
C VAL A 64 -2.89 -0.73 -12.72
N ARG A 65 -3.25 -1.92 -13.21
CA ARG A 65 -2.91 -2.38 -14.57
C ARG A 65 -3.60 -1.64 -15.70
N THR A 66 -4.81 -1.13 -15.45
CA THR A 66 -5.67 -0.53 -16.48
C THR A 66 -6.36 0.69 -15.93
N LEU A 67 -6.57 1.70 -16.78
CA LEU A 67 -7.31 2.90 -16.40
C LEU A 67 -8.79 2.60 -16.09
N ASP A 68 -9.37 1.60 -16.76
CA ASP A 68 -10.75 1.16 -16.49
C ASP A 68 -10.92 0.63 -15.06
N GLY A 69 -9.88 -0.01 -14.52
CA GLY A 69 -9.82 -0.46 -13.14
C GLY A 69 -9.46 0.64 -12.13
N LEU A 70 -9.14 1.86 -12.58
CA LEU A 70 -8.73 2.94 -11.70
C LEU A 70 -9.91 3.88 -11.42
N HIS A 71 -10.35 3.92 -10.17
CA HIS A 71 -11.36 4.86 -9.73
C HIS A 71 -10.74 5.87 -8.76
N LEU A 72 -10.73 7.15 -9.16
CA LEU A 72 -10.20 8.22 -8.33
C LEU A 72 -11.31 8.87 -7.51
N VAL A 73 -11.02 9.12 -6.24
CA VAL A 73 -11.88 9.88 -5.34
C VAL A 73 -11.20 11.21 -5.03
N SER A 74 -11.98 12.30 -5.02
CA SER A 74 -11.55 13.63 -4.59
C SER A 74 -10.24 14.13 -5.22
N PHE A 75 -10.05 13.87 -6.52
CA PHE A 75 -8.82 14.22 -7.23
C PHE A 75 -8.49 15.71 -7.18
N ASP A 76 -7.34 16.04 -6.58
CA ASP A 76 -6.74 17.37 -6.60
C ASP A 76 -5.27 17.28 -7.06
N LEU A 77 -4.93 18.08 -8.07
CA LEU A 77 -3.58 18.15 -8.63
C LEU A 77 -2.53 18.57 -7.59
N HIS A 78 -2.90 19.34 -6.56
CA HIS A 78 -1.99 19.75 -5.48
C HIS A 78 -1.67 18.61 -4.51
N GLY A 79 -2.47 17.53 -4.51
CA GLY A 79 -2.20 16.31 -3.75
C GLY A 79 -1.07 15.47 -4.33
N VAL A 80 -0.74 15.65 -5.62
CA VAL A 80 0.33 14.90 -6.29
C VAL A 80 1.65 15.67 -6.14
N LYS A 81 2.46 15.24 -5.17
CA LYS A 81 3.71 15.90 -4.81
C LYS A 81 4.92 15.10 -5.28
N VAL A 82 5.97 15.81 -5.66
CA VAL A 82 7.29 15.24 -5.94
C VAL A 82 8.23 15.63 -4.82
N SER A 83 8.97 14.68 -4.26
CA SER A 83 10.04 14.97 -3.32
C SER A 83 11.20 15.64 -4.05
N LYS A 84 11.75 16.71 -3.48
CA LYS A 84 12.99 17.31 -4.01
C LYS A 84 14.12 16.28 -3.96
N PRO A 85 15.00 16.23 -4.98
CA PRO A 85 16.18 15.37 -4.97
C PRO A 85 17.17 15.77 -3.87
#